data_AF-A0A5B9DJK6-F1
#
_entry.id   AF-A0A5B9DJK6-F1
#
_cell.length_a   1.000
_cell.length_b   1.000
_cell.length_c   1.000
_cell.angle_alpha   90.00
_cell.angle_beta   90.00
_cell.angle_gamma   90.00
#
_symmetry.space_group_name_H-M   'P 1'
#
loop_
_entity.id
_entity.type
_entity.pdbx_description
1 polymer ?
#
loop_
_entity_poly.entity_id
_entity_poly.type
_entity_poly.pdbx_seq_one_letter_code
_entity_poly.pdbx_strand_id
1 'polypeptide(L)'
;MLARLRQTQRCVKRNLAFGANDANLAAAIQLRMAKLNTIHGDKTPPRIHFIVEWAEKRGLSQADIVREIGADKSVVSRWFSGSLPSEKYLEPLAALFSTEVTGLFRHPDDDWMVRFLQERSLDELTRIKQTLEAAFPRETKDKKAL
;
A
#
# COMPACT_ATOMS: atom_id res chain seq x y z
N MET A 1 26.43 31.26 -64.94
CA MET A 1 25.59 31.88 -63.89
C MET A 1 24.13 31.60 -64.25
N LEU A 2 23.51 30.56 -63.65
CA LEU A 2 22.08 30.13 -63.74
C LEU A 2 21.89 28.60 -63.85
N ALA A 3 22.60 27.80 -63.03
CA ALA A 3 22.42 26.33 -63.02
C ALA A 3 22.32 25.72 -61.60
N ARG A 4 22.03 26.53 -60.57
CA ARG A 4 22.03 26.03 -59.17
C ARG A 4 20.85 26.50 -58.31
N LEU A 5 19.74 26.92 -58.93
CA LEU A 5 18.57 27.45 -58.20
C LEU A 5 17.29 26.63 -58.39
N ARG A 6 17.35 25.40 -58.93
CA ARG A 6 16.16 24.53 -59.05
C ARG A 6 16.27 23.16 -58.38
N GLN A 7 17.38 22.85 -57.69
CA GLN A 7 17.59 21.53 -57.08
C GLN A 7 17.71 21.55 -55.54
N THR A 8 17.63 22.72 -54.93
CA THR A 8 17.65 22.91 -53.46
C THR A 8 16.27 23.00 -52.81
N GLN A 9 15.17 23.01 -53.59
CA GLN A 9 13.80 23.09 -53.05
C GLN A 9 13.13 21.74 -52.77
N ARG A 10 13.78 20.59 -53.04
CA ARG A 10 13.24 19.25 -52.69
C ARG A 10 13.89 18.57 -51.49
N CYS A 11 14.97 19.11 -50.92
CA CYS A 11 15.66 18.50 -49.78
C CYS A 11 15.21 19.04 -48.40
N VAL A 12 14.62 20.24 -48.34
CA VAL A 12 14.26 20.88 -47.05
C VAL A 12 12.94 20.35 -46.47
N LYS A 13 12.06 19.75 -47.28
CA LYS A 13 10.71 19.31 -46.84
C LYS A 13 10.63 17.87 -46.28
N ARG A 14 11.75 17.23 -45.94
CA ARG A 14 11.75 15.93 -45.24
C ARG A 14 12.38 15.92 -43.84
N ASN A 15 13.06 16.99 -43.41
CA ASN A 15 13.63 17.09 -42.06
C ASN A 15 12.79 17.89 -41.06
N LEU A 16 11.62 18.42 -41.46
CA LEU A 16 10.70 19.14 -40.57
C LEU A 16 9.59 18.27 -39.96
N ALA A 17 9.61 16.95 -40.17
CA ALA A 17 8.62 16.03 -39.62
C ALA A 17 9.13 15.16 -38.46
N PHE A 18 10.44 15.15 -38.18
CA PHE A 18 11.02 14.40 -37.06
C PHE A 18 11.24 15.23 -35.79
N GLY A 19 11.16 16.57 -35.84
CA GLY A 19 11.31 17.44 -34.66
C GLY A 19 10.00 17.83 -33.95
N ALA A 20 8.83 17.53 -34.55
CA ALA A 20 7.54 17.94 -33.99
C ALA A 20 6.86 16.87 -33.11
N ASN A 21 7.26 15.59 -33.23
CA ASN A 21 6.75 14.53 -32.35
C ASN A 21 7.51 14.44 -31.02
N ASP A 22 8.79 14.83 -30.97
CA ASP A 22 9.56 14.83 -29.71
C ASP A 22 9.13 15.95 -28.76
N ALA A 23 8.74 17.13 -29.27
CA ALA A 23 8.28 18.22 -28.41
C ALA A 23 6.95 17.90 -27.71
N ASN A 24 6.02 17.23 -28.40
CA ASN A 24 4.73 16.82 -27.83
C ASN A 24 4.89 15.61 -26.88
N LEU A 25 5.82 14.68 -27.16
CA LEU A 25 6.11 13.56 -26.27
C LEU A 25 6.85 14.03 -25.01
N ALA A 26 7.82 14.96 -25.14
CA ALA A 26 8.49 15.58 -24.01
C ALA A 26 7.53 16.42 -23.17
N ALA A 27 6.69 17.25 -23.80
CA ALA A 27 5.66 18.03 -23.10
C ALA A 27 4.63 17.12 -22.39
N ALA A 28 4.19 16.02 -23.01
CA ALA A 28 3.28 15.06 -22.38
C ALA A 28 3.93 14.26 -21.24
N ILE A 29 5.22 13.92 -21.34
CA ILE A 29 5.98 13.29 -20.25
C ILE A 29 6.22 14.28 -19.12
N GLN A 30 6.51 15.55 -19.41
CA GLN A 30 6.62 16.61 -18.40
C GLN A 30 5.27 16.91 -17.72
N LEU A 31 4.17 16.94 -18.47
CA LEU A 31 2.82 17.07 -17.90
C LEU A 31 2.45 15.85 -17.03
N ARG A 32 2.89 14.64 -17.42
CA ARG A 32 2.67 13.40 -16.66
C ARG A 32 3.53 13.34 -15.38
N MET A 33 4.77 13.82 -15.44
CA MET A 33 5.68 13.91 -14.28
C MET A 33 5.26 15.04 -13.32
N ALA A 34 4.78 16.18 -13.83
CA ALA A 34 4.20 17.24 -13.00
C ALA A 34 2.92 16.77 -12.28
N LYS A 35 2.10 15.92 -12.91
CA LYS A 35 0.89 15.34 -12.30
C LYS A 35 1.18 14.25 -11.25
N LEU A 36 2.40 13.71 -11.21
CA LEU A 36 2.85 12.78 -10.18
C LEU A 36 3.50 13.47 -8.97
N ASN A 37 3.86 14.76 -9.09
CA ASN A 37 4.48 15.54 -8.01
C ASN A 37 3.49 16.25 -7.09
N THR A 38 2.20 15.91 -7.15
CA THR A 38 1.26 16.22 -6.07
C THR A 38 0.95 14.95 -5.29
N ILE A 39 1.99 14.23 -4.86
CA ILE A 39 1.87 13.36 -3.69
C ILE A 39 1.50 14.31 -2.55
N HIS A 40 0.22 14.36 -2.20
CA HIS A 40 -0.27 15.15 -1.08
C HIS A 40 0.40 14.58 0.17
N GLY A 41 1.48 15.23 0.62
CA GLY A 41 2.25 14.86 1.82
C GLY A 41 1.41 14.86 3.11
N ASP A 42 0.16 15.32 3.03
CA ASP A 42 -0.80 15.36 4.13
C ASP A 42 -1.74 14.14 4.20
N LYS A 43 -1.68 13.22 3.23
CA LYS A 43 -2.41 11.96 3.35
C LYS A 43 -1.57 11.00 4.17
N THR A 44 -1.75 11.05 5.49
CA THR A 44 -1.44 9.91 6.36
C THR A 44 -1.89 8.65 5.62
N PRO A 45 -1.04 7.60 5.46
CA PRO A 45 -1.49 6.34 4.91
C PRO A 45 -2.82 6.00 5.59
N PRO A 46 -3.92 5.77 4.84
CA PRO A 46 -5.21 5.51 5.48
C PRO A 46 -4.95 4.44 6.51
N ARG A 47 -5.27 4.71 7.78
CA ARG A 47 -5.00 3.76 8.87
C ARG A 47 -5.83 2.53 8.57
N ILE A 48 -5.20 1.53 7.94
CA ILE A 48 -5.87 0.31 7.49
C ILE A 48 -6.13 -0.49 8.76
N HIS A 49 -7.36 -0.45 9.24
CA HIS A 49 -7.84 -1.48 10.14
C HIS A 49 -8.04 -2.77 9.33
N PHE A 50 -7.95 -3.92 9.97
CA PHE A 50 -8.11 -5.22 9.30
C PHE A 50 -9.47 -5.86 9.60
N ILE A 51 -10.50 -5.05 9.83
CA ILE A 51 -11.84 -5.52 10.23
C ILE A 51 -12.44 -6.49 9.21
N VAL A 52 -12.19 -6.26 7.91
CA VAL A 52 -12.71 -7.12 6.84
C VAL A 52 -12.03 -8.48 6.92
N GLU A 53 -10.71 -8.49 7.02
CA GLU A 53 -9.88 -9.69 7.13
C GLU A 53 -10.18 -10.47 8.42
N TRP A 54 -10.41 -9.76 9.52
CA TRP A 54 -10.84 -10.34 10.79
C TRP A 54 -12.23 -11.00 10.68
N ALA A 55 -13.17 -10.34 9.98
CA ALA A 55 -14.50 -10.89 9.74
C ALA A 55 -14.44 -12.12 8.83
N GLU A 56 -13.66 -12.06 7.75
CA GLU A 56 -13.45 -13.17 6.82
C GLU A 56 -12.84 -14.39 7.52
N LYS A 57 -11.77 -14.19 8.31
CA LYS A 57 -11.12 -15.26 9.07
C LYS A 57 -12.06 -15.97 10.05
N ARG A 58 -13.05 -15.24 10.57
CA ARG A 58 -14.05 -15.77 11.51
C ARG A 58 -15.36 -16.19 10.85
N GLY A 59 -15.49 -16.04 9.52
CA GLY A 59 -16.73 -16.34 8.81
C GLY A 59 -17.91 -15.45 9.21
N LEU A 60 -17.65 -14.21 9.66
CA LEU A 60 -18.67 -13.27 10.10
C LEU A 60 -19.15 -12.39 8.95
N SER A 61 -20.47 -12.22 8.82
CA SER A 61 -21.05 -11.25 7.90
C SER A 61 -21.15 -9.85 8.54
N GLN A 62 -21.36 -8.80 7.72
CA GLN A 62 -21.67 -7.46 8.24
C GLN A 62 -22.91 -7.46 9.16
N ALA A 63 -23.90 -8.31 8.87
CA ALA A 63 -25.11 -8.42 9.69
C ALA A 63 -24.83 -9.04 11.06
N ASP A 64 -23.89 -9.98 11.14
CA ASP A 64 -23.45 -10.55 12.43
C ASP A 64 -22.74 -9.48 13.25
N ILE A 65 -21.84 -8.70 12.63
CA ILE A 65 -21.14 -7.60 13.32
C ILE A 65 -22.14 -6.54 13.82
N VAL A 66 -23.14 -6.17 13.02
CA VAL A 66 -24.22 -5.27 13.45
C VAL A 66 -24.94 -5.81 14.69
N ARG A 67 -25.29 -7.10 14.70
CA ARG A 67 -25.99 -7.75 15.81
C ARG A 67 -25.15 -7.83 17.09
N GLU A 68 -23.89 -8.24 16.97
CA GLU A 68 -23.01 -8.47 18.12
C GLU A 68 -22.51 -7.16 18.74
N ILE A 69 -22.22 -6.14 17.92
CA ILE A 69 -21.68 -4.86 18.38
C ILE A 69 -22.79 -3.85 18.69
N GLY A 70 -23.99 -4.04 18.16
CA GLY A 70 -25.09 -3.08 18.26
C GLY A 70 -24.86 -1.79 17.47
N ALA A 71 -23.99 -1.82 16.45
CA ALA A 71 -23.72 -0.69 15.57
C ALA A 71 -24.72 -0.63 14.41
N ASP A 72 -25.05 0.58 13.93
CA ASP A 72 -25.92 0.72 12.76
C ASP A 72 -25.29 0.07 11.51
N LYS A 73 -26.14 -0.49 10.65
CA LYS A 73 -25.72 -1.06 9.35
C LYS A 73 -24.88 -0.09 8.52
N SER A 74 -25.25 1.20 8.52
CA SER A 74 -24.50 2.22 7.77
C SER A 74 -23.09 2.43 8.32
N VAL A 75 -22.90 2.28 9.63
CA VAL A 75 -21.60 2.42 10.29
C VAL A 75 -20.71 1.23 9.94
N VAL A 76 -21.22 0.00 10.08
CA VAL A 76 -20.49 -1.22 9.74
C VAL A 76 -20.12 -1.24 8.25
N SER A 77 -21.05 -0.86 7.36
CA SER A 77 -20.76 -0.77 5.94
C SER A 77 -19.63 0.21 5.62
N ARG A 78 -19.51 1.33 6.35
CA ARG A 78 -18.39 2.27 6.17
C ARG A 78 -17.06 1.65 6.62
N TRP A 79 -17.04 0.87 7.69
CA TRP A 79 -15.84 0.14 8.11
C TRP A 79 -15.37 -0.81 7.01
N PHE A 80 -16.28 -1.54 6.37
CA PHE A 80 -15.92 -2.42 5.26
C PHE A 80 -15.43 -1.66 4.01
N SER A 81 -15.70 -0.36 3.91
CA SER A 81 -15.13 0.53 2.89
C SER A 81 -13.82 1.24 3.32
N GLY A 82 -13.30 0.92 4.51
CA GLY A 82 -12.03 1.44 5.03
C GLY A 82 -12.14 2.64 5.98
N SER A 83 -13.33 2.97 6.48
CA SER A 83 -13.47 4.04 7.48
C SER A 83 -13.10 3.54 8.89
N LEU A 84 -12.35 4.32 9.64
CA LEU A 84 -12.01 4.00 11.03
C LEU A 84 -13.27 3.90 11.93
N PRO A 85 -13.38 2.85 12.78
CA PRO A 85 -14.34 2.85 13.88
C PRO A 85 -14.02 3.95 14.89
N SER A 86 -15.08 4.54 15.45
CA SER A 86 -14.93 5.43 16.60
C SER A 86 -14.58 4.64 17.86
N GLU A 87 -13.99 5.34 18.84
CA GLU A 87 -13.46 4.76 20.08
C GLU A 87 -14.45 3.84 20.80
N LYS A 88 -15.72 4.24 20.87
CA LYS A 88 -16.80 3.44 21.49
C LYS A 88 -17.00 2.04 20.89
N TYR A 89 -16.55 1.80 19.65
CA TYR A 89 -16.67 0.51 18.99
C TYR A 89 -15.37 -0.29 18.99
N LEU A 90 -14.24 0.30 19.39
CA LEU A 90 -12.94 -0.37 19.37
C LEU A 90 -12.89 -1.55 20.34
N GLU A 91 -13.30 -1.36 21.59
CA GLU A 91 -13.32 -2.44 22.58
C GLU A 91 -14.32 -3.56 22.22
N PRO A 92 -15.58 -3.27 21.83
CA PRO A 92 -16.49 -4.30 21.34
C PRO A 92 -15.95 -5.08 20.13
N LEU A 93 -15.35 -4.39 19.15
CA LEU A 93 -14.77 -5.05 17.97
C LEU A 93 -13.58 -5.92 18.35
N ALA A 94 -12.72 -5.43 19.23
CA ALA A 94 -11.59 -6.18 19.75
C ALA A 94 -12.06 -7.45 20.48
N ALA A 95 -13.09 -7.34 21.32
CA ALA A 95 -13.70 -8.48 22.00
C ALA A 95 -14.32 -9.50 21.01
N LEU A 96 -15.09 -9.02 20.02
CA LEU A 96 -15.68 -9.88 18.98
C LEU A 96 -14.62 -10.65 18.19
N PHE A 97 -13.49 -10.00 17.90
CA PHE A 97 -12.35 -10.61 17.22
C PHE A 97 -11.34 -11.26 18.18
N SER A 98 -11.70 -11.33 19.47
CA SER A 98 -10.90 -11.90 20.57
C SER A 98 -9.44 -11.43 20.56
N THR A 99 -9.21 -10.17 20.19
CA THR A 99 -7.91 -9.50 20.06
C THR A 99 -7.87 -8.28 20.98
N GLU A 100 -6.69 -7.70 21.16
CA GLU A 100 -6.57 -6.35 21.72
C GLU A 100 -6.97 -5.29 20.69
N VAL A 101 -7.31 -4.08 21.17
CA VAL A 101 -7.64 -2.93 20.30
C VAL A 101 -6.52 -2.63 19.29
N THR A 102 -5.26 -2.77 19.71
CA THR A 102 -4.09 -2.61 18.84
C THR A 102 -4.05 -3.65 17.72
N GLY A 103 -4.56 -4.86 17.96
CA GLY A 103 -4.64 -5.95 16.98
C GLY A 103 -5.69 -5.71 15.89
N LEU A 104 -6.66 -4.82 16.09
CA LEU A 104 -7.58 -4.38 15.01
C LEU A 104 -6.83 -3.70 13.84
N PHE A 105 -5.64 -3.18 14.11
CA PHE A 105 -4.77 -2.50 13.15
C PHE A 105 -3.63 -3.41 12.64
N ARG A 106 -3.74 -4.71 12.89
CA ARG A 106 -2.81 -5.73 12.39
C ARG A 106 -3.58 -6.79 11.60
N HIS A 107 -2.94 -7.34 10.58
CA HIS A 107 -3.50 -8.46 9.83
C HIS A 107 -3.72 -9.66 10.79
N PRO A 108 -4.88 -10.34 10.71
CA PRO A 108 -5.19 -11.44 11.63
C PRO A 108 -4.24 -12.65 11.52
N ASP A 109 -3.48 -12.77 10.43
CA ASP A 109 -2.45 -13.81 10.26
C ASP A 109 -1.15 -13.49 10.98
N ASP A 110 -0.94 -12.25 11.42
CA ASP A 110 0.23 -11.88 12.22
C ASP A 110 -0.09 -11.89 13.72
N ASP A 111 -1.38 -11.96 14.09
CA ASP A 111 -1.84 -11.83 15.47
C ASP A 111 -1.34 -12.97 16.38
N TRP A 112 -1.30 -14.20 15.85
CA TRP A 112 -0.80 -15.36 16.60
C TRP A 112 0.66 -15.16 17.04
N MET A 113 1.48 -14.50 16.22
CA MET A 113 2.90 -14.28 16.51
C MET A 113 3.07 -13.33 17.68
N VAL A 114 2.21 -12.32 17.79
CA VAL A 114 2.26 -11.39 18.92
C VAL A 114 1.86 -12.07 20.22
N ARG A 115 0.77 -12.86 20.21
CA ARG A 115 0.37 -13.65 21.38
C ARG A 115 1.44 -14.64 21.79
N PHE A 116 2.09 -15.29 20.81
CA PHE A 116 3.17 -16.24 21.05
C PHE A 116 4.38 -15.60 21.75
N LEU A 117 4.68 -14.33 21.46
CA LEU A 117 5.83 -13.60 22.00
C LEU A 117 5.52 -12.82 23.28
N GLN A 118 4.27 -12.43 23.54
CA GLN A 118 3.88 -11.57 24.67
C GLN A 118 4.22 -12.15 26.06
N GLU A 119 4.16 -13.47 26.23
CA GLU A 119 4.36 -14.13 27.54
C GLU A 119 5.79 -14.69 27.73
N ARG A 120 6.74 -14.31 26.88
CA ARG A 120 8.12 -14.85 26.89
C ARG A 120 9.09 -13.89 27.56
N SER A 121 10.07 -14.46 28.26
CA SER A 121 11.17 -13.69 28.85
C SER A 121 12.08 -13.08 27.78
N LEU A 122 12.81 -12.01 28.11
CA LEU A 122 13.75 -11.36 27.19
C LEU A 122 14.84 -12.33 26.69
N ASP A 123 15.29 -13.26 27.53
CA ASP A 123 16.26 -14.28 27.16
C ASP A 123 15.69 -15.32 26.19
N GLU A 124 14.42 -15.70 26.35
CA GLU A 124 13.72 -16.53 25.36
C GLU A 124 13.53 -15.80 24.04
N LEU A 125 13.10 -14.53 24.07
CA LEU A 125 12.94 -13.72 22.87
C LEU A 125 14.25 -13.58 22.09
N THR A 126 15.37 -13.40 22.80
CA THR A 126 16.71 -13.35 22.19
C THR A 126 17.06 -14.67 21.50
N ARG A 127 16.79 -15.80 22.15
CA ARG A 127 17.03 -17.14 21.59
C ARG A 127 16.13 -17.42 20.38
N ILE A 128 14.85 -17.05 20.45
CA ILE A 128 13.90 -17.18 19.34
C ILE A 128 14.40 -16.36 18.15
N LYS A 129 14.80 -15.10 18.38
CA LYS A 129 15.34 -14.23 17.34
C LYS A 129 16.58 -14.85 16.67
N GLN A 130 17.56 -15.29 17.45
CA GLN A 130 18.77 -15.93 16.93
C GLN A 130 18.45 -17.19 16.12
N THR A 131 17.51 -18.00 16.60
CA THR A 131 17.07 -19.22 15.90
C THR A 131 16.42 -18.89 14.57
N LEU A 132 15.54 -17.88 14.53
CA LEU A 132 14.88 -17.44 13.30
C LEU A 132 15.88 -16.84 12.30
N GLU A 133 16.84 -16.05 12.76
CA GLU A 133 17.90 -15.47 11.90
C GLU A 133 18.81 -16.55 11.30
N ALA A 134 19.12 -17.59 12.06
CA ALA A 134 19.91 -18.73 11.58
C ALA A 134 19.12 -19.64 10.61
N ALA A 135 17.83 -19.88 10.89
CA ALA A 135 16.97 -20.73 10.09
C ALA A 135 16.52 -20.06 8.78
N PHE A 136 16.34 -18.73 8.80
CA PHE A 136 15.88 -17.92 7.67
C PHE A 136 16.87 -16.78 7.41
N PRO A 137 18.07 -17.07 6.89
CA PRO A 137 19.06 -16.04 6.60
C PRO A 137 18.51 -15.07 5.56
N ARG A 138 18.59 -13.76 5.84
CA ARG A 138 18.22 -12.73 4.87
C ARG A 138 19.30 -12.66 3.80
N GLU A 139 18.92 -12.75 2.53
CA GLU A 139 19.83 -12.43 1.44
C GLU A 139 20.20 -10.94 1.53
N THR A 140 21.41 -10.66 2.00
CA THR A 140 21.99 -9.32 1.87
C THR A 140 22.19 -9.07 0.38
N LYS A 141 21.50 -8.06 -0.16
CA LYS A 141 21.64 -7.61 -1.57
C LYS A 141 23.01 -6.94 -1.85
N ASP A 142 24.06 -7.36 -1.18
CA ASP A 142 25.42 -6.81 -1.27
C ASP A 142 26.40 -7.82 -1.85
N LYS A 143 26.00 -8.49 -2.94
CA LYS A 143 26.91 -9.21 -3.84
C LYS A 143 26.72 -8.78 -5.29
N LYS A 144 26.97 -7.50 -5.55
CA LYS A 144 27.43 -7.03 -6.86
C LYS A 144 28.67 -6.16 -6.65
N ALA A 145 29.81 -6.77 -6.92
CA ALA A 145 31.11 -6.20 -7.28
C ALA A 145 32.24 -6.86 -6.48
N LEU A 146 32.73 -7.98 -6.99
CA LEU A 146 34.17 -8.18 -7.17
C LEU A 146 34.40 -8.94 -8.47
#